data_AF-A0A0G2B421-F1
#
_entry.id   AF-A0A0G2B421-F1
#
_cell.length_a   1.000
_cell.length_b   1.000
_cell.length_c   1.000
_cell.angle_alpha   90.00
_cell.angle_beta   90.00
_cell.angle_gamma   90.00
#
_symmetry.space_group_name_H-M   'P 1'
#
loop_
_entity.id
_entity.type
_entity.pdbx_description
1 polymer ?
#
loop_
_entity_poly.entity_id
_entity_poly.type
_entity_poly.pdbx_seq_one_letter_code
_entity_poly.pdbx_strand_id
1 'polypeptide(L)'
;MAVPTKIKLKDFFKAVQLIAVEKGITANPYKGSRGSAVCFRFFKKNEETPFYLFCYDEDLHSRVIYSDDLKKACKGLGINKKEFEGFVKKMR
;
A
#
# COMPACT_ATOMS: atom_id res chain seq x y z
N MET A 1 -14.61 12.04 2.55
CA MET A 1 -14.65 11.72 1.10
C MET A 1 -13.26 11.27 0.69
N ALA A 2 -13.16 10.08 0.10
CA ALA A 2 -11.91 9.60 -0.47
C ALA A 2 -11.61 10.39 -1.75
N VAL A 3 -10.42 10.99 -1.84
CA VAL A 3 -10.02 11.80 -3.01
C VAL A 3 -9.01 11.00 -3.82
N PRO A 4 -9.14 10.91 -5.15
CA PRO A 4 -8.13 10.26 -5.98
C PRO A 4 -6.79 10.98 -5.84
N THR A 5 -5.71 10.22 -5.69
CA THR A 5 -4.35 10.78 -5.61
C THR A 5 -3.70 10.83 -6.99
N LYS A 6 -2.50 11.41 -7.08
CA LYS A 6 -1.68 11.40 -8.30
C LYS A 6 -0.84 10.12 -8.45
N ILE A 7 -0.96 9.17 -7.52
CA ILE A 7 -0.16 7.94 -7.50
C ILE A 7 -0.92 6.85 -8.26
N LYS A 8 -0.27 6.29 -9.29
CA LYS A 8 -0.83 5.17 -10.06
C LYS A 8 -0.83 3.90 -9.22
N LEU A 9 -1.80 3.01 -9.43
CA LEU A 9 -1.88 1.72 -8.70
C LEU A 9 -0.59 0.89 -8.79
N LYS A 10 0.04 0.84 -9.97
CA LYS A 10 1.31 0.11 -10.18
C LYS A 10 2.46 0.70 -9.36
N ASP A 11 2.57 2.03 -9.36
CA ASP A 11 3.61 2.75 -8.61
C ASP A 11 3.37 2.58 -7.09
N PHE A 12 2.11 2.64 -6.66
CA PHE A 12 1.69 2.41 -5.28
C PHE A 12 2.05 1.00 -4.80
N PHE A 13 1.66 -0.04 -5.55
CA PHE A 13 1.93 -1.44 -5.19
C PHE A 13 3.44 -1.69 -5.02
N LYS A 14 4.25 -1.22 -5.98
CA LYS A 14 5.70 -1.38 -5.94
C LYS A 14 6.32 -0.59 -4.79
N ALA A 15 5.86 0.64 -4.54
CA ALA A 15 6.32 1.45 -3.41
C ALA A 15 6.01 0.78 -2.07
N VAL A 16 4.80 0.23 -1.88
CA VAL A 16 4.44 -0.51 -0.66
C VAL A 16 5.40 -1.67 -0.39
N GLN A 17 5.70 -2.49 -1.40
CA GLN A 17 6.61 -3.62 -1.25
C GLN A 17 8.04 -3.18 -0.91
N LEU A 18 8.57 -2.17 -1.60
CA LEU A 18 9.92 -1.69 -1.36
C LEU A 18 10.08 -1.02 0.00
N ILE A 19 9.15 -0.15 0.38
CA ILE A 19 9.17 0.50 1.70
C ILE A 19 9.02 -0.56 2.80
N ALA A 20 8.20 -1.58 2.62
CA ALA A 20 8.09 -2.67 3.58
C ALA A 20 9.45 -3.36 3.77
N VAL A 21 10.15 -3.68 2.68
CA VAL A 21 11.50 -4.27 2.74
C VAL A 21 12.49 -3.34 3.47
N GLU A 22 12.50 -2.04 3.17
CA GLU A 22 13.35 -1.05 3.86
C GLU A 22 13.07 -0.96 5.36
N LYS A 23 11.80 -1.17 5.76
CA LYS A 23 11.37 -1.17 7.16
C LYS A 23 11.54 -2.53 7.85
N GLY A 24 12.04 -3.56 7.15
CA GLY A 24 12.15 -4.91 7.68
C GLY A 24 10.80 -5.59 7.91
N ILE A 25 9.78 -5.17 7.16
CA ILE A 25 8.41 -5.69 7.18
C ILE A 25 8.23 -6.63 5.99
N THR A 26 7.66 -7.80 6.20
CA THR A 26 7.23 -8.66 5.11
C THR A 26 5.84 -8.22 4.64
N ALA A 27 5.73 -7.77 3.40
CA ALA A 27 4.45 -7.38 2.78
C ALA A 27 3.95 -8.46 1.82
N ASN A 28 2.92 -9.20 2.23
CA ASN A 28 2.30 -10.24 1.40
C ASN A 28 1.01 -9.71 0.77
N PRO A 29 0.99 -9.43 -0.54
CA PRO A 29 -0.23 -9.09 -1.25
C PRO A 29 -1.09 -10.33 -1.51
N TYR A 30 -2.41 -10.20 -1.44
CA TYR A 30 -3.37 -11.21 -1.83
C TYR A 30 -4.62 -10.56 -2.43
N LYS A 31 -5.33 -11.26 -3.31
CA LYS A 31 -6.61 -10.78 -3.84
C LYS A 31 -7.71 -11.01 -2.79
N GLY A 32 -8.46 -9.95 -2.50
CA GLY A 32 -9.63 -10.02 -1.64
C GLY A 32 -10.74 -10.86 -2.26
N SER A 33 -11.65 -11.37 -1.43
CA SER A 33 -12.77 -12.21 -1.84
C SER A 33 -13.83 -11.47 -2.67
N ARG A 34 -13.82 -10.14 -2.69
CA ARG A 34 -14.58 -9.30 -3.63
C ARG A 34 -13.63 -8.90 -4.76
N GLY A 35 -13.91 -9.37 -5.98
CA GLY A 35 -12.95 -9.58 -7.07
C GLY A 35 -12.15 -8.40 -7.63
N SER A 36 -12.19 -7.24 -7.00
CA SER A 36 -11.43 -6.05 -7.39
C SER A 36 -10.56 -5.48 -6.28
N ALA A 37 -10.58 -6.04 -5.07
CA ALA A 37 -9.76 -5.56 -3.96
C ALA A 37 -8.42 -6.29 -3.90
N VAL A 38 -7.32 -5.54 -3.79
CA VAL A 38 -6.01 -6.08 -3.44
C VAL A 38 -5.73 -5.72 -1.99
N CYS A 39 -5.37 -6.74 -1.22
CA CYS A 39 -5.08 -6.61 0.20
C CYS A 39 -3.61 -6.90 0.47
N PHE A 40 -3.05 -6.22 1.46
CA PHE A 40 -1.71 -6.44 1.97
C PHE A 40 -1.78 -6.91 3.42
N ARG A 41 -1.02 -7.96 3.72
CA ARG A 41 -0.70 -8.38 5.10
C ARG A 41 0.74 -8.00 5.39
N PHE A 42 0.94 -7.24 6.45
CA PHE A 42 2.26 -6.87 6.95
C PHE A 42 2.61 -7.71 8.16
N PHE A 43 3.77 -8.36 8.10
CA PHE A 43 4.31 -9.19 9.17
C PHE A 43 5.61 -8.58 9.68
N LYS A 44 5.82 -8.66 10.98
CA LYS A 44 7.15 -8.42 11.55
C LYS A 44 8.02 -9.65 11.31
N LYS A 45 9.34 -9.46 11.42
CA LYS A 45 10.31 -10.55 11.29
C LYS A 45 9.97 -11.66 12.29
N ASN A 46 9.80 -12.89 11.80
CA ASN A 46 9.48 -14.10 12.56
C ASN A 46 8.08 -14.13 13.21
N GLU A 47 7.14 -13.27 12.79
CA GLU A 47 5.75 -13.37 13.23
C GLU A 47 4.89 -14.08 12.17
N GLU A 48 4.10 -15.07 12.59
CA GLU A 48 3.13 -15.76 11.73
C GLU A 48 1.82 -14.98 11.57
N THR A 49 1.57 -14.02 12.47
CA THR A 49 0.37 -13.19 12.47
C THR A 49 0.68 -11.81 11.87
N PRO A 50 -0.18 -11.30 10.97
CA PRO A 50 0.01 -9.96 10.43
C PRO A 50 -0.33 -8.91 11.49
N PHE A 51 0.57 -7.97 11.75
CA PHE A 51 0.31 -6.86 12.66
C PHE A 51 -0.55 -5.77 12.02
N TYR A 52 -0.57 -5.72 10.69
CA TYR A 52 -1.39 -4.76 9.95
C TYR A 52 -1.93 -5.39 8.67
N LEU A 53 -3.18 -5.06 8.37
CA LEU A 53 -3.86 -5.49 7.16
C LEU A 53 -4.63 -4.31 6.60
N PHE A 54 -4.50 -4.09 5.29
CA PHE A 54 -5.36 -3.16 4.58
C PHE A 54 -5.68 -3.68 3.19
N CYS A 55 -6.81 -3.25 2.67
CA CYS A 55 -7.23 -3.50 1.30
C CYS A 55 -7.48 -2.17 0.60
N TYR A 56 -7.18 -2.15 -0.69
CA TYR A 56 -7.54 -1.08 -1.60
C TYR A 56 -8.25 -1.69 -2.81
N ASP A 57 -9.20 -0.94 -3.36
CA ASP A 57 -9.90 -1.35 -4.57
C ASP A 57 -9.07 -0.96 -5.79
N GLU A 58 -8.85 -1.91 -6.68
CA GLU A 58 -8.36 -1.67 -8.03
C GLU A 58 -9.51 -1.08 -8.84
N ASP A 59 -9.72 0.22 -8.69
CA ASP A 59 -10.58 0.98 -9.60
C ASP A 59 -9.91 1.01 -10.99
N LEU A 60 -10.36 0.08 -11.86
CA LEU A 60 -9.84 -0.10 -13.22
C LEU A 60 -10.07 1.14 -14.10
N HIS A 61 -11.04 2.00 -13.77
CA HIS A 61 -11.31 3.22 -14.52
C HIS A 61 -10.32 4.32 -14.15
N SER A 62 -10.11 4.56 -12.86
CA SER A 62 -9.28 5.66 -12.39
C SER A 62 -7.77 5.33 -12.41
N ARG A 63 -7.40 4.05 -12.27
CA ARG A 63 -5.99 3.55 -12.22
C ARG A 63 -5.10 4.28 -11.19
N VAL A 64 -5.70 4.95 -10.21
CA VAL A 64 -5.02 5.69 -9.14
C VAL A 64 -5.49 5.18 -7.78
N ILE A 65 -4.64 5.35 -6.77
CA ILE A 65 -5.00 5.04 -5.39
C ILE A 65 -5.77 6.21 -4.76
N TYR A 66 -6.75 5.92 -3.93
CA TYR A 66 -7.49 6.93 -3.17
C TYR A 66 -6.76 7.33 -1.89
N SER A 67 -7.03 8.54 -1.43
CA SER A 67 -6.35 9.13 -0.27
C SER A 67 -6.48 8.31 1.01
N ASP A 68 -7.59 7.60 1.19
CA ASP A 68 -7.83 6.81 2.40
C ASP A 68 -7.04 5.51 2.39
N ASP A 69 -6.87 4.88 1.22
CA ASP A 69 -6.01 3.69 1.09
C ASP A 69 -4.54 4.05 1.20
N LEU A 70 -4.14 5.21 0.67
CA LEU A 70 -2.80 5.75 0.89
C LEU A 70 -2.52 5.95 2.39
N LYS A 71 -3.48 6.49 3.16
CA LYS A 71 -3.35 6.65 4.62
C LYS A 71 -3.22 5.30 5.32
N LYS A 72 -3.99 4.28 4.93
CA LYS A 72 -3.88 2.93 5.51
C LYS A 72 -2.49 2.34 5.26
N ALA A 73 -2.01 2.41 4.02
CA ALA A 73 -0.66 1.94 3.68
C ALA A 73 0.42 2.66 4.49
N CYS A 74 0.36 3.99 4.56
CA CYS A 74 1.28 4.81 5.35
C CYS A 74 1.28 4.39 6.83
N LYS A 75 0.10 4.17 7.42
CA LYS A 75 -0.05 3.71 8.81
C LYS A 75 0.60 2.35 9.03
N GLY A 76 0.38 1.39 8.12
CA GLY A 76 0.98 0.05 8.22
C GLY A 76 2.50 0.06 8.04
N LEU A 77 3.01 0.94 7.18
CA LEU A 77 4.45 1.09 6.91
C LEU A 77 5.17 1.97 7.94
N GLY A 78 4.44 2.62 8.85
CA GLY A 78 5.01 3.53 9.85
C GLY A 78 5.67 4.78 9.23
N ILE A 79 5.11 5.30 8.14
CA ILE A 79 5.59 6.51 7.46
C ILE A 79 4.46 7.51 7.25
N ASN A 80 4.80 8.77 6.99
CA ASN A 80 3.84 9.79 6.64
C ASN A 80 3.59 9.84 5.11
N LYS A 81 2.53 10.55 4.71
CA LYS A 81 2.16 10.72 3.30
C LYS A 81 3.26 11.38 2.45
N LYS A 82 3.99 12.36 2.99
CA LYS A 82 5.05 13.08 2.25
C LYS A 82 6.23 12.16 1.97
N GLU A 83 6.59 11.29 2.91
CA GLU A 83 7.63 10.27 2.74
C GLU A 83 7.24 9.28 1.65
N PHE A 84 5.99 8.80 1.67
CA PHE A 84 5.48 7.90 0.63
C PHE A 84 5.52 8.55 -0.75
N GLU A 85 5.00 9.77 -0.88
CA GLU A 85 5.02 10.52 -2.15
C GLU A 85 6.45 10.82 -2.63
N GLY A 86 7.37 11.11 -1.70
CA GLY A 86 8.78 11.29 -2.00
C GLY A 86 9.44 10.01 -2.53
N PHE A 87 9.10 8.87 -1.94
CA PHE A 87 9.57 7.56 -2.39
C PHE A 87 9.10 7.23 -3.80
N VAL A 88 7.80 7.40 -4.06
CA VAL A 88 7.20 7.19 -5.40
C VAL A 88 7.86 8.09 -6.45
N LYS A 89 8.19 9.34 -6.11
CA LYS A 89 8.90 10.25 -7.03
C LYS A 89 10.32 9.81 -7.34
N LYS A 90 11.04 9.21 -6.38
CA LYS A 90 12.40 8.68 -6.58
C LYS A 90 12.44 7.41 -7.43
N MET A 91 11.32 6.68 -7.50
CA MET A 91 11.21 5.45 -8.31
C MET A 91 10.94 5.71 -9.80
N ARG A 92 10.57 6.95 -10.17
CA ARG A 92 10.38 7.38 -11.56
C ARG A 92 11.68 7.88 -12.15
#